data_AF-A0A8T4VPN3-F1
#
_entry.id   AF-A0A8T4VPN3-F1
#
_cell.length_a   1.000
_cell.length_b   1.000
_cell.length_c   1.000
_cell.angle_alpha   90.00
_cell.angle_beta   90.00
_cell.angle_gamma   90.00
#
_symmetry.space_group_name_H-M   'P 1'
#
loop_
_entity.id
_entity.type
_entity.pdbx_description
1 polymer ?
#
loop_
_entity_poly.entity_id
_entity_poly.type
_entity_poly.pdbx_seq_one_letter_code
_entity_poly.pdbx_strand_id
1 'polypeptide(L)'
;VLFRSGEAYAAEHLSIQTVAEEAVLDKIDSAGSVFLGANTPVAAGDYATGTNHVLPTGGQAKLVGGLSVDTFLRATTVQRLDRDALGDLGETVMTLAKTEGLDAHEASVAVRLADE
;
A
#
# COMPACT_ATOMS: atom_id res chain seq x y z
N VAL A 1 -1.53 30.23 1.27
CA VAL A 1 -1.68 29.80 -0.15
C VAL A 1 -0.86 28.54 -0.49
N LEU A 2 0.18 28.17 0.26
CA LEU A 2 1.03 27.00 -0.06
C LEU A 2 0.44 25.60 0.25
N PHE A 3 -0.36 25.45 1.32
CA PHE A 3 -0.76 24.13 1.82
C PHE A 3 -1.59 23.28 0.84
N ARG A 4 -2.71 23.83 0.32
CA ARG A 4 -3.58 23.10 -0.64
C ARG A 4 -2.86 22.79 -1.96
N SER A 5 -1.87 23.60 -2.33
CA SER A 5 -1.08 23.38 -3.52
C SER A 5 -0.09 22.23 -3.33
N GLY A 6 0.49 22.05 -2.14
CA GLY A 6 1.43 20.97 -1.85
C GLY A 6 0.80 19.58 -1.99
N GLU A 7 -0.33 19.37 -1.31
CA GLU A 7 -1.10 18.12 -1.40
C GLU A 7 -1.59 17.84 -2.83
N ALA A 8 -2.16 18.85 -3.49
CA ALA A 8 -2.66 18.68 -4.86
C ALA A 8 -1.52 18.38 -5.86
N TYR A 9 -0.33 18.93 -5.63
CA TYR A 9 0.85 18.75 -6.47
C TYR A 9 1.55 17.41 -6.24
N ALA A 10 1.45 16.84 -5.02
CA ALA A 10 2.07 15.57 -4.65
C ALA A 10 3.57 15.55 -4.97
N ALA A 11 4.29 16.44 -4.30
CA ALA A 11 5.71 16.70 -4.54
C ALA A 11 6.58 15.48 -4.26
N GLU A 12 7.67 15.35 -5.02
CA GLU A 12 8.76 14.41 -4.74
C GLU A 12 9.38 14.73 -3.36
N HIS A 13 9.78 15.99 -3.15
CA HIS A 13 10.28 16.52 -1.89
C HIS A 13 9.41 17.69 -1.41
N LEU A 14 8.90 17.62 -0.18
CA LEU A 14 8.11 18.70 0.43
C LEU A 14 8.84 19.28 1.64
N SER A 15 9.18 20.57 1.60
CA SER A 15 9.72 21.27 2.78
C SER A 15 8.65 22.13 3.44
N ILE A 16 8.46 21.93 4.75
CA ILE A 16 7.49 22.66 5.57
C ILE A 16 8.27 23.60 6.49
N GLN A 17 8.24 24.90 6.16
CA GLN A 17 8.96 25.96 6.87
C GLN A 17 7.99 26.89 7.59
N THR A 18 7.38 26.41 8.68
CA THR A 18 6.38 27.18 9.45
C THR A 18 6.52 26.92 10.95
N VAL A 19 5.97 27.80 11.79
CA VAL A 19 6.00 27.65 13.25
C VAL A 19 5.20 26.41 13.73
N ALA A 20 4.18 25.99 12.96
CA ALA A 20 3.31 24.87 13.30
C ALA A 20 3.45 23.74 12.27
N GLU A 21 4.68 23.30 12.02
CA GLU A 21 5.04 22.31 10.98
C GLU A 21 4.29 20.99 11.10
N GLU A 22 4.10 20.46 12.31
CA GLU A 22 3.33 19.24 12.57
C GLU A 22 1.85 19.39 12.15
N ALA A 23 1.21 20.50 12.52
CA ALA A 23 -0.18 20.77 12.15
C ALA A 23 -0.40 21.03 10.65
N VAL A 24 0.70 21.26 9.91
CA VAL A 24 0.70 21.32 8.44
C VAL A 24 0.90 19.91 7.87
N LEU A 25 1.84 19.13 8.43
CA LEU A 25 2.09 17.74 8.05
C LEU A 25 0.85 16.87 8.21
N ASP A 26 0.08 17.02 9.29
CA ASP A 26 -1.17 16.29 9.57
C ASP A 26 -2.24 16.36 8.47
N LYS A 27 -2.04 17.24 7.50
CA LYS A 27 -2.98 17.47 6.41
C LYS A 27 -2.38 17.12 5.04
N ILE A 28 -1.14 16.63 5.00
CA ILE A 28 -0.46 16.17 3.79
C ILE A 28 -0.52 14.65 3.77
N ASP A 29 -1.28 14.10 2.82
CA ASP A 29 -1.36 12.67 2.57
C ASP A 29 -0.37 12.24 1.48
N SER A 30 -0.03 13.15 0.56
CA SER A 30 0.72 12.86 -0.66
C SER A 30 2.02 13.66 -0.78
N ALA A 31 3.14 13.06 -0.37
CA ALA A 31 4.49 13.56 -0.64
C ALA A 31 5.49 12.39 -0.65
N GLY A 32 6.53 12.47 -1.49
CA GLY A 32 7.57 11.43 -1.54
C GLY A 32 8.43 11.39 -0.27
N SER A 33 8.92 12.55 0.16
CA SER A 33 9.60 12.74 1.44
C SER A 33 9.33 14.15 1.98
N VAL A 34 9.20 14.28 3.30
CA VAL A 34 8.84 15.54 3.97
C VAL A 34 9.96 16.01 4.89
N PHE A 35 10.28 17.30 4.81
CA PHE A 35 11.35 17.97 5.54
C PHE A 35 10.77 19.08 6.42
N LEU A 36 10.77 18.87 7.74
CA LEU A 36 10.16 19.79 8.71
C LEU A 36 11.20 20.75 9.28
N GLY A 37 10.91 22.05 9.20
CA GLY A 37 11.62 23.08 9.93
C GLY A 37 12.94 23.53 9.34
N ALA A 38 13.47 24.63 9.88
CA ALA A 38 14.59 25.37 9.30
C ALA A 38 15.92 24.60 9.27
N ASN A 39 16.05 23.58 10.11
CA ASN A 39 17.29 22.79 10.26
C ASN A 39 17.30 21.49 9.45
N THR A 40 16.29 21.27 8.61
CA THR A 40 16.08 20.01 7.89
C THR A 40 16.13 20.27 6.38
N PRO A 41 17.32 20.56 5.80
CA PRO A 41 17.44 20.79 4.37
C PRO A 41 17.25 19.49 3.58
N VAL A 42 16.67 19.59 2.38
CA VAL A 42 16.46 18.44 1.47
C VAL A 42 17.75 17.66 1.24
N ALA A 43 18.89 18.36 1.09
CA ALA A 43 20.19 17.75 0.91
C ALA A 43 20.59 16.77 2.03
N ALA A 44 20.13 16.97 3.28
CA ALA A 44 20.38 16.00 4.33
C ALA A 44 19.64 14.67 4.05
N GLY A 45 18.41 14.75 3.53
CA GLY A 45 17.64 13.62 2.99
C GLY A 45 18.35 12.87 1.88
N ASP A 46 18.88 13.63 0.93
CA ASP A 46 19.53 13.10 -0.26
C ASP A 46 20.80 12.31 0.05
N TYR A 47 21.45 12.58 1.19
CA TYR A 47 22.79 12.06 1.47
C TYR A 47 22.93 11.26 2.77
N ALA A 48 22.32 11.67 3.89
CA ALA A 48 22.82 11.23 5.20
C ALA A 48 21.79 11.03 6.32
N THR A 49 20.53 11.43 6.15
CA THR A 49 19.50 11.18 7.20
C THR A 49 19.10 9.70 7.29
N GLY A 50 19.32 8.93 6.23
CA GLY A 50 18.97 7.51 6.14
C GLY A 50 17.68 7.22 5.36
N THR A 51 16.91 8.25 4.96
CA THR A 51 15.80 8.08 4.02
C THR A 51 16.29 7.71 2.62
N ASN A 52 15.43 7.09 1.81
CA ASN A 52 15.74 6.80 0.41
C ASN A 52 15.36 7.99 -0.47
N HIS A 53 16.29 8.49 -1.31
CA HIS A 53 16.03 9.60 -2.21
C HIS A 53 15.49 9.20 -3.59
N VAL A 54 15.28 7.89 -3.83
CA VAL A 54 14.61 7.42 -5.04
C VAL A 54 13.10 7.52 -4.80
N LEU A 55 12.54 8.66 -5.19
CA LEU A 55 11.18 9.07 -4.89
C LEU A 55 10.31 9.22 -6.15
N PRO A 56 8.97 9.10 -6.02
CA PRO A 56 8.04 9.33 -7.12
C PRO A 56 8.03 10.79 -7.57
N THR A 57 8.13 11.00 -8.89
CA THR A 57 8.09 12.33 -9.52
C THR A 57 6.79 12.52 -10.31
N GLY A 58 6.53 13.75 -10.80
CA GLY A 58 5.37 14.03 -11.66
C GLY A 58 4.00 13.84 -10.99
N GLY A 59 3.92 14.03 -9.67
CA GLY A 59 2.69 13.85 -8.89
C GLY A 59 2.36 12.39 -8.52
N GLN A 60 3.28 11.46 -8.79
CA GLN A 60 3.06 10.03 -8.49
C GLN A 60 3.06 9.70 -7.00
N ALA A 61 3.45 10.63 -6.12
CA ALA A 61 3.36 10.45 -4.66
C ALA A 61 1.92 10.23 -4.16
N LYS A 62 0.89 10.43 -4.99
CA LYS A 62 -0.50 10.04 -4.71
C LYS A 62 -0.78 8.54 -4.83
N LEU A 63 0.09 7.82 -5.53
CA LEU A 63 -0.17 6.44 -5.96
C LEU A 63 0.88 5.47 -5.40
N VAL A 64 2.12 5.92 -5.28
CA VAL A 64 3.25 5.07 -4.88
C VAL A 64 4.12 5.80 -3.85
N GLY A 65 4.79 5.02 -2.99
CA GLY A 65 5.82 5.52 -2.08
C GLY A 65 7.21 5.56 -2.72
N GLY A 66 8.17 6.10 -1.98
CA GLY A 66 9.59 5.99 -2.32
C GLY A 66 10.12 4.55 -2.26
N LEU A 67 11.31 4.33 -2.82
CA LEU A 67 11.98 3.03 -2.81
C LEU A 67 12.19 2.54 -1.36
N SER A 68 11.70 1.34 -1.06
CA SER A 68 11.83 0.72 0.27
C SER A 68 12.38 -0.70 0.16
N VAL A 69 12.66 -1.32 1.31
CA VAL A 69 13.06 -2.74 1.35
C VAL A 69 11.99 -3.64 0.74
N ASP A 70 10.71 -3.30 0.91
CA ASP A 70 9.58 -4.06 0.37
C ASP A 70 9.58 -4.10 -1.17
N THR A 71 10.16 -3.09 -1.83
CA THR A 71 10.33 -3.09 -3.28
C THR A 71 11.19 -4.26 -3.78
N PHE A 72 12.10 -4.76 -2.94
CA PHE A 72 12.97 -5.89 -3.24
C PHE A 72 12.45 -7.23 -2.71
N LEU A 73 11.34 -7.22 -1.97
CA LEU A 73 10.71 -8.43 -1.46
C LEU A 73 9.66 -8.95 -2.44
N ARG A 74 9.46 -10.27 -2.42
CA ARG A 74 8.34 -10.93 -3.10
C ARG A 74 7.42 -11.57 -2.07
N ALA A 75 6.24 -11.01 -1.90
CA ALA A 75 5.22 -11.60 -1.02
C ALA A 75 4.67 -12.90 -1.64
N THR A 76 4.62 -13.97 -0.85
CA THR A 76 3.97 -15.24 -1.21
C THR A 76 2.97 -15.59 -0.12
N THR A 77 1.69 -15.71 -0.48
CA THR A 77 0.64 -16.14 0.43
C THR A 77 0.59 -17.66 0.51
N VAL A 78 0.55 -18.22 1.72
CA VAL A 78 0.42 -19.65 1.96
C VAL A 78 -0.87 -19.91 2.72
N GLN A 79 -1.67 -20.87 2.24
CA GLN A 79 -2.97 -21.21 2.81
C GLN A 79 -3.02 -22.70 3.15
N ARG A 80 -3.66 -23.03 4.27
CA ARG A 80 -3.93 -24.41 4.70
C ARG A 80 -5.32 -24.45 5.32
N LEU A 81 -6.16 -25.34 4.81
CA LEU A 81 -7.46 -25.69 5.38
C LEU A 81 -7.39 -27.12 5.89
N ASP A 82 -7.97 -27.38 7.05
CA ASP A 82 -8.36 -28.73 7.43
C ASP A 82 -9.75 -29.05 6.87
N ARG A 83 -10.26 -30.25 7.19
CA ARG A 83 -11.54 -30.73 6.66
C ARG A 83 -12.70 -29.87 7.14
N ASP A 84 -12.75 -29.54 8.42
CA ASP A 84 -13.85 -28.77 9.01
C ASP A 84 -13.88 -27.35 8.43
N ALA A 85 -12.71 -26.69 8.32
CA ALA A 85 -12.60 -25.37 7.71
C ALA A 85 -13.00 -25.37 6.22
N LEU A 86 -12.71 -26.45 5.47
CA LEU A 86 -13.19 -26.60 4.10
C LEU A 86 -14.71 -26.80 4.06
N GLY A 87 -15.28 -27.53 5.03
CA GLY A 87 -16.72 -27.69 5.19
C GLY A 87 -17.42 -26.36 5.43
N ASP A 88 -16.91 -25.55 6.35
CA ASP A 88 -17.45 -24.23 6.69
C ASP A 88 -17.45 -23.25 5.50
N LEU A 89 -16.42 -23.32 4.65
CA LEU A 89 -16.29 -22.45 3.47
C LEU A 89 -16.95 -23.02 2.21
N GLY A 90 -17.25 -24.32 2.19
CA GLY A 90 -17.58 -25.07 0.99
C GLY A 90 -18.77 -24.50 0.23
N GLU A 91 -19.89 -24.28 0.92
CA GLU A 91 -21.12 -23.74 0.32
C GLU A 91 -20.89 -22.33 -0.25
N THR A 92 -20.14 -21.49 0.46
CA THR A 92 -19.82 -20.12 0.01
C THR A 92 -19.00 -20.16 -1.28
N VAL A 93 -17.93 -20.98 -1.31
CA VAL A 93 -17.06 -21.09 -2.49
C VAL A 93 -17.82 -21.66 -3.69
N MET A 94 -18.59 -22.72 -3.48
CA MET A 94 -19.40 -23.35 -4.55
C MET A 94 -20.45 -22.39 -5.10
N THR A 95 -21.13 -21.63 -4.24
CA THR A 95 -22.15 -20.65 -4.66
C THR A 95 -21.56 -19.53 -5.51
N LEU A 96 -20.39 -18.99 -5.10
CA LEU A 96 -19.68 -17.97 -5.86
C LEU A 96 -19.19 -18.53 -7.20
N ALA A 97 -18.54 -19.70 -7.19
CA ALA A 97 -18.04 -20.35 -8.40
C ALA A 97 -19.16 -20.60 -9.42
N LYS A 98 -20.33 -21.07 -8.97
CA LYS A 98 -21.50 -21.26 -9.82
C LYS A 98 -22.05 -19.95 -10.39
N THR A 99 -22.10 -18.89 -9.57
CA THR A 99 -22.57 -17.57 -10.01
C THR A 99 -21.65 -16.95 -11.06
N GLU A 100 -20.35 -17.20 -10.96
CA GLU A 100 -19.33 -16.77 -11.93
C GLU A 100 -19.24 -17.68 -13.17
N GLY A 101 -19.95 -18.81 -13.19
CA GLY A 101 -19.91 -19.79 -14.28
C GLY A 101 -18.62 -20.62 -14.32
N LEU A 102 -17.95 -20.80 -13.18
CA LEU A 102 -16.69 -21.52 -13.02
C LEU A 102 -16.92 -22.94 -12.49
N ASP A 103 -17.57 -23.79 -13.30
CA ASP A 103 -17.97 -25.15 -12.92
C ASP A 103 -16.79 -26.01 -12.38
N ALA A 104 -15.59 -25.83 -12.93
CA ALA A 104 -14.40 -26.55 -12.48
C ALA A 104 -13.94 -26.15 -11.06
N HIS A 105 -14.16 -24.88 -10.67
CA HIS A 105 -13.83 -24.42 -9.32
C HIS A 105 -14.83 -24.99 -8.30
N GLU A 106 -16.13 -24.94 -8.62
CA GLU A 106 -17.19 -25.57 -7.82
C GLU A 106 -16.90 -27.07 -7.63
N ALA A 107 -16.69 -27.79 -8.73
CA ALA A 107 -16.42 -29.22 -8.70
C ALA A 107 -15.18 -29.59 -7.87
N SER A 108 -14.15 -28.74 -7.86
CA SER A 108 -12.93 -28.98 -7.07
C SER A 108 -13.20 -29.00 -5.56
N VAL A 109 -14.18 -28.23 -5.09
CA VAL A 109 -14.61 -28.23 -3.69
C VAL A 109 -15.60 -29.37 -3.46
N ALA A 110 -16.62 -29.48 -4.32
CA ALA A 110 -17.67 -30.49 -4.21
C ALA A 110 -17.12 -31.91 -4.09
N VAL A 111 -16.13 -32.30 -4.92
CA VAL A 111 -15.55 -33.65 -4.88
C VAL A 111 -14.89 -33.97 -3.54
N ARG A 112 -14.27 -32.99 -2.88
CA ARG A 112 -13.60 -33.19 -1.58
C ARG A 112 -14.59 -33.32 -0.43
N LEU A 113 -15.74 -32.66 -0.55
CA LEU A 113 -16.83 -32.74 0.43
C LEU A 113 -17.71 -33.97 0.21
N ALA A 114 -17.77 -34.49 -1.03
CA ALA A 114 -18.58 -35.65 -1.40
C ALA A 114 -17.98 -37.01 -1.01
N ASP A 115 -16.69 -37.09 -0.67
CA ASP A 115 -16.04 -38.31 -0.16
C ASP A 115 -16.46 -38.64 1.31
N GLU A 116 -17.76 -38.55 1.59
CA GLU A 116 -18.46 -38.93 2.83
C GLU A 116 -19.41 -40.12 2.60
#